data_AF-A0A3M2DDE8-F1
#
_entry.id   AF-A0A3M2DDE8-F1
#
_cell.length_a   1.000
_cell.length_b   1.000
_cell.length_c   1.000
_cell.angle_alpha   90.00
_cell.angle_beta   90.00
_cell.angle_gamma   90.00
#
_symmetry.space_group_name_H-M   'P 1'
#
loop_
_entity.id
_entity.type
_entity.pdbx_description
1 polymer ?
#
loop_
_entity_poly.entity_id
_entity_poly.type
_entity_poly.pdbx_seq_one_letter_code
_entity_poly.pdbx_strand_id
1 'polypeptide(L)'
;MAIMRFDETQHGWAGDCKALDPALQLPPLNAARLPTIPRSPPLGRCGEEDVMGFTSAYACLSLRKIVVAAWLLLIVSPPAFAIEVNMTMESAKAALAEGRASMEQASDVESVATVMKALEQRYRVGANPEEDPCGPHAILRTRRYWLEYFGRREAAESKRLNRPIRMPENKIQEILNMPYLEVEVRLCGDEEFFAEGAEIALQQGSNIIRPVDVGPAERGRKNPGPAPSYRSRFTARFAYADFDPQGKSILAVFFPDGKLINIEADFSKIP
;
A
#
# COMPACT_ATOMS: atom_id res chain seq x y z
N MET A 1 14.89 29.47 -9.68
CA MET A 1 14.56 28.35 -8.77
C MET A 1 13.14 28.61 -8.25
N ALA A 2 12.12 27.89 -8.74
CA ALA A 2 10.75 28.10 -8.30
C ALA A 2 10.53 27.31 -7.00
N ILE A 3 10.34 28.02 -5.89
CA ILE A 3 10.09 27.44 -4.57
C ILE A 3 8.60 27.11 -4.49
N MET A 4 8.25 25.86 -4.18
CA MET A 4 6.86 25.52 -3.87
C MET A 4 6.46 26.21 -2.55
N ARG A 5 5.39 27.02 -2.59
CA ARG A 5 4.55 27.21 -1.42
C ARG A 5 3.61 26.00 -1.38
N PHE A 6 3.87 25.07 -0.46
CA PHE A 6 2.86 24.09 -0.07
C PHE A 6 1.88 24.84 0.81
N ASP A 7 0.80 25.32 0.22
CA ASP A 7 -0.32 25.84 0.99
C ASP A 7 -1.02 24.64 1.65
N GLU A 8 -1.03 24.65 2.97
CA GLU A 8 -1.61 23.64 3.83
C GLU A 8 -3.11 23.92 3.96
N THR A 9 -3.83 23.95 2.84
CA THR A 9 -5.29 24.03 2.86
C THR A 9 -5.86 22.62 2.82
N GLN A 10 -6.40 22.22 3.97
CA GLN A 10 -7.46 21.24 4.14
C GLN A 10 -8.31 21.11 2.87
N HIS A 11 -8.32 19.95 2.23
CA HIS A 11 -9.37 19.60 1.27
C HIS A 11 -10.12 18.39 1.83
N GLY A 12 -11.02 18.71 2.75
CA GLY A 12 -12.28 18.00 2.86
C GLY A 12 -12.96 18.05 1.50
N TRP A 13 -13.40 16.89 1.02
CA TRP A 13 -14.23 16.79 -0.16
C TRP A 13 -15.65 17.27 0.18
N ALA A 14 -15.84 18.59 0.16
CA ALA A 14 -17.15 19.20 -0.03
C ALA A 14 -17.15 19.82 -1.43
N GLY A 15 -17.57 19.03 -2.42
CA GLY A 15 -17.82 19.54 -3.76
C GLY A 15 -19.18 20.21 -3.79
N ASP A 16 -19.19 21.53 -3.89
CA ASP A 16 -20.36 22.30 -4.28
C ASP A 16 -20.84 21.85 -5.67
N CYS A 17 -22.08 21.34 -5.72
CA CYS A 17 -22.81 21.10 -6.96
C CYS A 17 -23.13 22.43 -7.64
N LYS A 18 -22.26 22.90 -8.54
CA LYS A 18 -22.66 23.83 -9.60
C LYS A 18 -23.04 23.04 -10.85
N ALA A 19 -24.22 23.38 -11.36
CA ALA A 19 -24.91 22.75 -12.47
C ALA A 19 -24.01 22.57 -13.72
N LEU A 20 -24.05 21.37 -14.28
CA LEU A 20 -23.47 21.03 -15.57
C LEU A 20 -24.32 21.62 -16.70
N ASP A 21 -23.61 22.21 -17.66
CA ASP A 21 -24.06 22.71 -18.96
C ASP A 21 -24.72 21.58 -19.80
N PRO A 22 -25.92 21.77 -20.39
CA PRO A 22 -26.71 20.71 -21.01
C PRO A 22 -26.21 20.18 -22.38
N ALA A 23 -24.97 20.43 -22.80
CA ALA A 23 -24.51 20.17 -24.17
C ALA A 23 -23.78 18.83 -24.42
N LEU A 24 -23.79 17.87 -23.48
CA LEU A 24 -23.16 16.54 -23.66
C LEU A 24 -24.16 15.41 -23.48
N GLN A 25 -25.09 15.29 -24.44
CA GLN A 25 -25.89 14.08 -24.63
C GLN A 25 -25.10 13.07 -25.48
N LEU A 26 -24.68 11.98 -24.84
CA LEU A 26 -24.14 10.80 -25.54
C LEU A 26 -25.30 9.98 -26.16
N PRO A 27 -25.15 9.46 -27.39
CA PRO A 27 -26.16 8.61 -28.02
C PRO A 27 -26.21 7.19 -27.42
N PRO A 28 -27.34 6.48 -27.53
CA PRO A 28 -27.56 5.18 -26.90
C PRO A 28 -26.75 4.04 -27.54
N LEU A 29 -26.26 3.14 -26.67
CA LEU A 29 -25.55 1.90 -27.00
C LEU A 29 -26.49 0.88 -27.66
N ASN A 30 -26.14 0.47 -28.88
CA ASN A 30 -26.77 -0.65 -29.58
C ASN A 30 -26.23 -2.00 -29.08
N ALA A 31 -27.14 -2.93 -28.85
CA ALA A 31 -26.89 -4.30 -28.48
C ALA A 31 -26.26 -5.11 -29.63
N ALA A 32 -25.11 -5.74 -29.39
CA ALA A 32 -24.52 -6.73 -30.29
C ALA A 32 -23.82 -7.86 -29.52
N ARG A 33 -24.51 -9.01 -29.53
CA ARG A 33 -24.07 -10.43 -29.57
C ARG A 33 -22.74 -10.84 -28.91
N LEU A 34 -22.90 -11.67 -27.88
CA LEU A 34 -21.92 -12.59 -27.29
C LEU A 34 -21.43 -13.64 -28.32
N PRO A 35 -20.12 -13.95 -28.36
CA PRO A 35 -19.62 -15.19 -28.93
C PRO A 35 -19.54 -16.33 -27.89
N THR A 36 -19.98 -17.49 -28.36
CA THR A 36 -20.11 -18.80 -27.69
C THR A 36 -18.79 -19.50 -27.37
N ILE A 37 -18.77 -20.17 -26.21
CA ILE A 37 -17.74 -21.08 -25.68
C ILE A 37 -17.77 -22.42 -26.43
N PRO A 38 -16.63 -22.99 -26.87
CA PRO A 38 -16.56 -24.39 -27.27
C PRO A 38 -16.15 -25.33 -26.12
N ARG A 39 -16.78 -26.51 -26.15
CA ARG A 39 -16.75 -27.63 -25.19
C ARG A 39 -15.47 -28.47 -25.28
N SER A 40 -15.01 -28.98 -24.14
CA SER A 40 -14.10 -30.14 -23.98
C SER A 40 -14.81 -31.48 -24.30
N PRO A 41 -14.10 -32.51 -24.81
CA PRO A 41 -13.94 -33.79 -24.09
C PRO A 41 -12.66 -34.61 -24.51
N PRO A 42 -12.47 -35.89 -24.13
CA PRO A 42 -12.43 -36.51 -22.80
C PRO A 42 -11.13 -37.32 -22.54
N LEU A 43 -11.07 -37.92 -21.34
CA LEU A 43 -10.06 -38.86 -20.80
C LEU A 43 -9.96 -40.21 -21.53
N GLY A 44 -8.73 -40.74 -21.64
CA GLY A 44 -8.37 -42.17 -21.78
C GLY A 44 -6.94 -42.34 -21.22
N ARG A 45 -6.66 -43.09 -20.16
CA ARG A 45 -6.70 -44.53 -19.81
C ARG A 45 -5.45 -45.33 -20.24
N CYS A 46 -4.76 -45.79 -19.19
CA CYS A 46 -3.76 -46.84 -18.92
C CYS A 46 -3.11 -47.71 -20.01
N GLY A 47 -1.81 -47.95 -19.79
CA GLY A 47 -0.96 -49.11 -20.14
C GLY A 47 0.46 -48.73 -19.67
N GLU A 48 1.13 -49.31 -18.66
CA GLU A 48 1.43 -50.70 -18.27
C GLU A 48 2.45 -51.40 -19.19
N GLU A 49 3.56 -51.80 -18.55
CA GLU A 49 4.56 -52.83 -18.86
C GLU A 49 5.98 -52.47 -19.37
N ASP A 50 6.91 -53.19 -18.70
CA ASP A 50 8.29 -53.62 -18.99
C ASP A 50 9.48 -52.66 -18.83
N VAL A 51 10.42 -52.82 -17.87
CA VAL A 51 11.20 -53.96 -17.31
C VAL A 51 12.59 -54.11 -17.95
N MET A 52 13.59 -54.21 -17.05
CA MET A 52 14.97 -54.68 -17.19
C MET A 52 16.04 -53.78 -17.84
N GLY A 53 16.80 -53.11 -16.96
CA GLY A 53 18.17 -53.48 -16.62
C GLY A 53 19.26 -53.37 -17.69
N PHE A 54 20.37 -52.69 -17.38
CA PHE A 54 21.72 -53.23 -17.55
C PHE A 54 22.74 -52.37 -16.79
N THR A 55 23.64 -53.08 -16.12
CA THR A 55 24.77 -52.64 -15.32
C THR A 55 25.84 -51.91 -16.12
N SER A 56 26.51 -50.91 -15.54
CA SER A 56 27.97 -50.77 -15.71
C SER A 56 28.56 -49.72 -14.75
N ALA A 57 29.40 -50.17 -13.83
CA ALA A 57 30.27 -49.34 -13.03
C ALA A 57 31.58 -49.09 -13.80
N TYR A 58 31.99 -47.84 -13.95
CA TYR A 58 33.39 -47.50 -14.22
C TYR A 58 33.80 -46.18 -13.55
N ALA A 59 34.84 -46.32 -12.71
CA ALA A 59 35.95 -45.42 -12.39
C ALA A 59 35.66 -43.89 -12.25
N CYS A 60 35.76 -43.29 -11.07
CA CYS A 60 37.00 -42.98 -10.33
C CYS A 60 37.93 -42.02 -11.08
N LEU A 61 37.92 -40.73 -10.73
CA LEU A 61 39.06 -40.02 -10.11
C LEU A 61 38.79 -38.49 -10.00
N SER A 62 39.14 -37.96 -8.82
CA SER A 62 39.78 -36.66 -8.61
C SER A 62 39.08 -35.37 -9.08
N LEU A 63 38.50 -34.62 -8.13
CA LEU A 63 38.63 -33.15 -8.06
C LEU A 63 38.31 -32.62 -6.64
N ARG A 64 39.08 -33.10 -5.65
CA ARG A 64 39.19 -32.48 -4.31
C ARG A 64 40.00 -31.17 -4.38
N LYS A 65 39.59 -30.10 -5.09
CA LYS A 65 40.19 -28.74 -4.97
C LYS A 65 39.29 -27.59 -5.46
N ILE A 66 37.98 -27.61 -5.22
CA ILE A 66 37.11 -26.42 -5.43
C ILE A 66 36.09 -26.36 -4.29
N VAL A 67 36.52 -26.09 -3.06
CA VAL A 67 35.60 -25.98 -1.90
C VAL A 67 35.81 -24.71 -1.06
N VAL A 68 36.80 -23.84 -1.34
CA VAL A 68 37.13 -22.74 -0.39
C VAL A 68 37.00 -21.31 -0.97
N ALA A 69 36.75 -21.12 -2.27
CA ALA A 69 36.78 -19.77 -2.88
C ALA A 69 35.41 -19.20 -3.32
N ALA A 70 34.29 -19.87 -3.03
CA ALA A 70 32.95 -19.48 -3.50
C ALA A 70 31.98 -19.05 -2.37
N TRP A 71 32.48 -18.73 -1.18
CA TRP A 71 31.67 -18.43 0.02
C TRP A 71 31.86 -17.01 0.59
N LEU A 72 32.36 -16.05 -0.22
CA LEU A 72 32.73 -14.72 0.28
C LEU A 72 32.13 -13.52 -0.47
N LEU A 73 31.17 -13.73 -1.38
CA LEU A 73 30.46 -12.63 -2.03
C LEU A 73 28.96 -12.93 -2.06
N LEU A 74 28.16 -11.93 -1.70
CA LEU A 74 26.70 -11.91 -1.53
C LEU A 74 26.19 -12.16 -0.11
N ILE A 75 26.67 -11.37 0.85
CA ILE A 75 25.75 -10.81 1.85
C ILE A 75 25.00 -9.68 1.11
N VAL A 76 24.04 -10.04 0.25
CA VAL A 76 22.97 -9.12 -0.09
C VAL A 76 22.11 -9.11 1.15
N SER A 77 22.34 -8.12 2.03
CA SER A 77 21.41 -7.89 3.14
C SER A 77 20.05 -7.65 2.48
N PRO A 78 19.04 -8.51 2.70
CA PRO A 78 17.70 -8.20 2.23
C PRO A 78 17.36 -6.82 2.77
N PRO A 79 16.72 -5.94 1.98
CA PRO A 79 16.30 -4.66 2.50
C PRO A 79 15.53 -4.92 3.80
N ALA A 80 15.96 -4.30 4.88
CA ALA A 80 15.27 -4.41 6.16
C ALA A 80 13.89 -3.79 5.93
N PHE A 81 12.88 -4.63 5.69
CA PHE A 81 11.51 -4.20 5.40
C PHE A 81 10.79 -3.80 6.68
N ALA A 82 11.42 -3.00 7.51
CA ALA A 82 10.81 -2.50 8.72
C ALA A 82 10.76 -0.99 8.70
N ILE A 83 9.82 -0.46 9.47
CA ILE A 83 9.55 0.96 9.50
C ILE A 83 10.83 1.70 9.87
N GLU A 84 11.36 2.50 8.95
CA GLU A 84 12.63 3.21 9.15
C GLU A 84 12.43 4.41 10.08
N VAL A 85 12.55 4.17 11.40
CA VAL A 85 12.38 5.19 12.45
C VAL A 85 13.55 6.18 12.50
N ASN A 86 14.73 5.83 12.00
CA ASN A 86 15.88 6.74 11.97
C ASN A 86 16.40 6.85 10.54
N MET A 87 15.74 7.69 9.76
CA MET A 87 16.05 7.87 8.34
C MET A 87 17.07 8.98 8.13
N THR A 88 18.10 8.70 7.33
CA THR A 88 19.13 9.69 6.97
C THR A 88 18.67 10.56 5.79
N MET A 89 19.30 11.73 5.62
CA MET A 89 19.07 12.59 4.46
C MET A 89 19.35 11.87 3.13
N GLU A 90 20.32 10.97 3.10
CA GLU A 90 20.65 10.17 1.92
C GLU A 90 19.52 9.16 1.61
N SER A 91 19.07 8.40 2.63
CA SER A 91 17.92 7.48 2.50
C SER A 91 16.66 8.23 2.04
N ALA A 92 16.42 9.42 2.59
CA ALA A 92 15.27 10.23 2.22
C ALA A 92 15.32 10.71 0.76
N LYS A 93 16.49 11.15 0.28
CA LYS A 93 16.70 11.51 -1.12
C LYS A 93 16.52 10.31 -2.05
N ALA A 94 16.94 9.12 -1.62
CA ALA A 94 16.72 7.88 -2.35
C ALA A 94 15.22 7.52 -2.43
N ALA A 95 14.47 7.63 -1.33
CA ALA A 95 13.02 7.40 -1.31
C ALA A 95 12.26 8.38 -2.24
N LEU A 96 12.64 9.67 -2.23
CA LEU A 96 12.13 10.66 -3.18
C LEU A 96 12.43 10.28 -4.64
N ALA A 97 13.65 9.81 -4.91
CA ALA A 97 14.03 9.38 -6.25
C ALA A 97 13.25 8.13 -6.70
N GLU A 98 13.04 7.15 -5.82
CA GLU A 98 12.21 5.97 -6.09
C GLU A 98 10.76 6.38 -6.40
N GLY A 99 10.16 7.26 -5.59
CA GLY A 99 8.83 7.81 -5.85
C GLY A 99 8.74 8.56 -7.18
N ARG A 100 9.78 9.29 -7.59
CA ARG A 100 9.79 9.91 -8.92
C ARG A 100 9.83 8.88 -10.04
N ALA A 101 10.73 7.91 -9.93
CA ALA A 101 10.92 6.87 -10.94
C ALA A 101 9.65 6.05 -11.15
N SER A 102 8.90 5.76 -10.08
CA SER A 102 7.62 5.04 -10.20
C SER A 102 6.60 5.78 -11.07
N MET A 103 6.68 7.11 -11.17
CA MET A 103 5.77 7.89 -12.01
C MET A 103 6.21 8.04 -13.46
N GLU A 104 7.41 7.61 -13.82
CA GLU A 104 7.86 7.68 -15.22
C GLU A 104 6.99 6.80 -16.11
N GLN A 105 6.49 5.69 -15.56
CA GLN A 105 5.64 4.70 -16.25
C GLN A 105 4.21 5.17 -16.54
N ALA A 106 3.73 6.24 -15.90
CA ALA A 106 2.38 6.76 -16.13
C ALA A 106 2.37 7.91 -17.15
N SER A 107 1.52 7.79 -18.17
CA SER A 107 1.30 8.77 -19.23
C SER A 107 0.03 9.60 -19.06
N ASP A 108 -0.93 9.12 -18.27
CA ASP A 108 -2.31 9.63 -18.19
C ASP A 108 -2.86 9.52 -16.76
N VAL A 109 -4.01 10.14 -16.50
CA VAL A 109 -4.58 10.25 -15.14
C VAL A 109 -4.94 8.88 -14.55
N GLU A 110 -5.36 7.93 -15.38
CA GLU A 110 -5.77 6.59 -14.95
C GLU A 110 -4.55 5.73 -14.57
N SER A 111 -3.48 5.78 -15.35
CA SER A 111 -2.21 5.15 -15.03
C SER A 111 -1.58 5.78 -13.78
N VAL A 112 -1.74 7.09 -13.55
CA VAL A 112 -1.31 7.72 -12.29
C VAL A 112 -2.08 7.15 -11.09
N ALA A 113 -3.41 7.06 -11.18
CA ALA A 113 -4.22 6.49 -10.11
C ALA A 113 -3.83 5.02 -9.83
N THR A 114 -3.52 4.25 -10.88
CA THR A 114 -3.08 2.86 -10.79
C THR A 114 -1.73 2.74 -10.07
N VAL A 115 -0.74 3.57 -10.43
CA VAL A 115 0.57 3.60 -9.77
C VAL A 115 0.43 3.97 -8.29
N MET A 116 -0.39 4.97 -7.98
CA MET A 116 -0.64 5.37 -6.60
C MET A 116 -1.28 4.24 -5.80
N LYS A 117 -2.30 3.57 -6.36
CA LYS A 117 -2.99 2.43 -5.73
C LYS A 117 -2.05 1.24 -5.49
N ALA A 118 -1.23 0.89 -6.48
CA ALA A 118 -0.28 -0.23 -6.38
C ALA A 118 0.78 0.01 -5.30
N LEU A 119 1.18 1.26 -5.07
CA LEU A 119 2.19 1.57 -4.06
C LEU A 119 1.60 1.73 -2.66
N GLU A 120 0.33 2.12 -2.53
CA GLU A 120 -0.38 2.05 -1.25
C GLU A 120 -0.40 0.62 -0.68
N GLN A 121 -0.43 -0.40 -1.56
CA GLN A 121 -0.40 -1.81 -1.15
C GLN A 121 0.86 -2.17 -0.33
N ARG A 122 2.01 -1.53 -0.61
CA ARG A 122 3.27 -1.78 0.11
C ARG A 122 3.20 -1.33 1.58
N TYR A 123 2.35 -0.36 1.88
CA TYR A 123 2.19 0.22 3.22
C TYR A 123 0.90 -0.22 3.91
N ARG A 124 0.19 -1.18 3.33
CA ARG A 124 -1.10 -1.66 3.82
C ARG A 124 -0.92 -2.80 4.81
N VAL A 125 -1.75 -2.79 5.84
CA VAL A 125 -1.95 -3.88 6.81
C VAL A 125 -3.41 -4.29 6.88
N GLY A 126 -3.69 -5.53 7.27
CA GLY A 126 -5.04 -6.08 7.29
C GLY A 126 -5.50 -6.66 5.95
N ALA A 127 -6.81 -6.61 5.71
CA ALA A 127 -7.44 -7.22 4.55
C ALA A 127 -6.98 -6.60 3.22
N ASN A 128 -7.04 -7.40 2.14
CA ASN A 128 -6.82 -6.91 0.79
C ASN A 128 -8.14 -6.42 0.18
N PRO A 129 -8.34 -5.12 -0.09
CA PRO A 129 -9.57 -4.58 -0.68
C PRO A 129 -9.88 -5.10 -2.09
N GLU A 130 -8.94 -5.76 -2.76
CA GLU A 130 -9.17 -6.40 -4.06
C GLU A 130 -9.79 -7.80 -3.93
N GLU A 131 -9.57 -8.47 -2.80
CA GLU A 131 -10.13 -9.79 -2.49
C GLU A 131 -11.36 -9.66 -1.58
N ASP A 132 -11.26 -8.80 -0.57
CA ASP A 132 -12.32 -8.44 0.35
C ASP A 132 -12.52 -6.91 0.36
N PRO A 133 -13.42 -6.39 -0.51
CA PRO A 133 -13.67 -4.96 -0.66
C PRO A 133 -14.10 -4.23 0.62
N CYS A 134 -14.57 -4.97 1.63
CA CYS A 134 -15.00 -4.42 2.91
C CYS A 134 -14.23 -4.97 4.11
N GLY A 135 -13.16 -5.72 3.87
CA GLY A 135 -12.26 -6.17 4.91
C GLY A 135 -11.57 -4.99 5.58
N PRO A 136 -11.45 -5.02 6.93
CA PRO A 136 -10.84 -3.94 7.68
C PRO A 136 -9.33 -3.91 7.39
N HIS A 137 -8.83 -2.75 7.04
CA HIS A 137 -7.42 -2.55 6.72
C HIS A 137 -6.97 -1.14 7.10
N ALA A 138 -5.67 -0.95 7.18
CA ALA A 138 -5.08 0.36 7.42
C ALA A 138 -3.89 0.60 6.49
N ILE A 139 -3.61 1.87 6.21
CA ILE A 139 -2.44 2.32 5.47
C ILE A 139 -1.52 3.05 6.44
N LEU A 140 -0.29 2.56 6.56
CA LEU A 140 0.73 3.12 7.42
C LEU A 140 1.51 4.18 6.64
N ARG A 141 1.27 5.45 6.94
CA ARG A 141 1.97 6.56 6.31
C ARG A 141 3.26 6.85 7.04
N THR A 142 4.27 6.03 6.76
CA THR A 142 5.64 6.21 7.30
C THR A 142 6.31 7.46 6.71
N ARG A 143 7.45 7.88 7.26
CA ARG A 143 8.26 8.93 6.63
C ARG A 143 8.67 8.56 5.21
N ARG A 144 8.97 7.26 4.97
CA ARG A 144 9.27 6.74 3.64
C ARG A 144 8.06 6.89 2.72
N TYR A 145 6.87 6.50 3.18
CA TYR A 145 5.62 6.69 2.43
C TYR A 145 5.46 8.15 1.97
N TRP A 146 5.65 9.11 2.88
CA TRP A 146 5.52 10.53 2.56
C TRP A 146 6.54 11.01 1.54
N LEU A 147 7.81 10.61 1.69
CA LEU A 147 8.88 10.96 0.75
C LEU A 147 8.61 10.38 -0.63
N GLU A 148 8.22 9.12 -0.74
CA GLU A 148 7.85 8.51 -2.01
C GLU A 148 6.60 9.19 -2.61
N TYR A 149 5.59 9.50 -1.79
CA TYR A 149 4.38 10.23 -2.20
C TYR A 149 4.73 11.60 -2.80
N PHE A 150 5.58 12.36 -2.13
CA PHE A 150 6.01 13.65 -2.66
C PHE A 150 6.91 13.51 -3.88
N GLY A 151 7.76 12.48 -3.96
CA GLY A 151 8.52 12.16 -5.16
C GLY A 151 7.60 11.91 -6.36
N ARG A 152 6.50 11.18 -6.17
CA ARG A 152 5.49 10.97 -7.21
C ARG A 152 4.85 12.29 -7.64
N ARG A 153 4.48 13.15 -6.68
CA ARG A 153 3.93 14.48 -6.97
C ARG A 153 4.93 15.38 -7.71
N GLU A 154 6.21 15.35 -7.36
CA GLU A 154 7.25 16.08 -8.10
C GLU A 154 7.28 15.67 -9.56
N ALA A 155 7.26 14.36 -9.85
CA ALA A 155 7.29 13.85 -11.21
C ALA A 155 6.02 14.23 -11.99
N ALA A 156 4.84 14.08 -11.39
CA ALA A 156 3.57 14.45 -12.02
C ALA A 156 3.49 15.95 -12.34
N GLU A 157 3.85 16.82 -11.38
CA GLU A 157 3.85 18.27 -11.58
C GLU A 157 4.96 18.73 -12.54
N SER A 158 6.12 18.07 -12.53
CA SER A 158 7.20 18.38 -13.48
C SER A 158 6.79 18.08 -14.92
N LYS A 159 6.11 16.95 -15.14
CA LYS A 159 5.51 16.60 -16.44
C LYS A 159 4.46 17.63 -16.85
N ARG A 160 3.55 17.98 -15.93
CA ARG A 160 2.48 18.97 -16.19
C ARG A 160 3.00 20.36 -16.55
N LEU A 161 4.07 20.82 -15.90
CA LEU A 161 4.63 22.16 -16.10
C LEU A 161 5.83 22.20 -17.06
N ASN A 162 6.19 21.07 -17.67
CA ASN A 162 7.34 20.90 -18.56
C ASN A 162 8.66 21.49 -18.02
N ARG A 163 8.90 21.33 -16.71
CA ARG A 163 10.11 21.82 -16.02
C ARG A 163 10.43 20.94 -14.81
N PRO A 164 11.71 20.77 -14.43
CA PRO A 164 12.05 20.01 -13.24
C PRO A 164 11.60 20.74 -11.97
N ILE A 165 10.75 20.10 -11.19
CA ILE A 165 10.34 20.53 -9.85
C ILE A 165 10.98 19.59 -8.84
N ARG A 166 11.55 20.18 -7.80
CA ARG A 166 12.23 19.46 -6.72
C ARG A 166 11.79 20.02 -5.38
N MET A 167 11.54 19.15 -4.43
CA MET A 167 11.31 19.50 -3.05
C MET A 167 12.58 20.12 -2.47
N PRO A 168 12.48 21.27 -1.79
CA PRO A 168 13.62 21.86 -1.13
C PRO A 168 14.02 21.04 0.12
N GLU A 169 15.32 21.03 0.45
CA GLU A 169 15.88 20.18 1.52
C GLU A 169 15.26 20.43 2.89
N ASN A 170 14.82 21.67 3.17
CA ASN A 170 14.12 21.99 4.42
C ASN A 170 12.82 21.21 4.59
N LYS A 171 12.08 20.94 3.50
CA LYS A 171 10.86 20.14 3.55
C LYS A 171 11.16 18.65 3.73
N ILE A 172 12.28 18.18 3.17
CA ILE A 172 12.78 16.82 3.44
C ILE A 172 13.09 16.67 4.92
N GLN A 173 13.78 17.65 5.51
CA GLN A 173 14.11 17.65 6.93
C GLN A 173 12.86 17.70 7.82
N GLU A 174 11.82 18.44 7.42
CA GLU A 174 10.53 18.45 8.10
C GLU A 174 9.90 17.06 8.14
N ILE A 175 9.92 16.32 7.02
CA ILE A 175 9.42 14.94 6.96
C ILE A 175 10.25 14.01 7.85
N LEU A 176 11.59 14.13 7.81
CA LEU A 176 12.49 13.37 8.67
C LEU A 176 12.23 13.61 10.16
N ASN A 177 11.82 14.83 10.52
CA ASN A 177 11.54 15.23 11.88
C ASN A 177 10.11 14.91 12.34
N MET A 178 9.25 14.32 11.49
CA MET A 178 7.90 13.92 11.90
C MET A 178 7.97 12.92 13.05
N PRO A 179 7.41 13.22 14.23
CA PRO A 179 7.53 12.35 15.40
C PRO A 179 6.48 11.23 15.42
N TYR A 180 5.51 11.27 14.51
CA TYR A 180 4.37 10.36 14.50
C TYR A 180 4.30 9.51 13.22
N LEU A 181 3.92 8.26 13.39
CA LEU A 181 3.37 7.39 12.35
C LEU A 181 1.89 7.72 12.20
N GLU A 182 1.44 8.10 11.00
CA GLU A 182 0.01 8.23 10.73
C GLU A 182 -0.55 6.91 10.19
N VAL A 183 -1.67 6.48 10.76
CA VAL A 183 -2.38 5.25 10.41
C VAL A 183 -3.74 5.64 9.89
N GLU A 184 -3.96 5.52 8.58
CA GLU A 184 -5.28 5.71 7.97
C GLU A 184 -6.04 4.39 8.01
N VAL A 185 -7.06 4.30 8.86
CA VAL A 185 -7.91 3.13 8.99
C VAL A 185 -9.07 3.25 8.02
N ARG A 186 -9.35 2.19 7.25
CA ARG A 186 -10.46 2.12 6.30
C ARG A 186 -11.38 0.96 6.67
N LEU A 187 -12.67 1.26 6.82
CA LEU A 187 -13.67 0.34 7.35
C LEU A 187 -14.95 0.42 6.51
N CYS A 188 -15.71 -0.68 6.52
CA CYS A 188 -17.08 -0.69 6.04
C CYS A 188 -18.08 -0.83 7.20
N GLY A 189 -19.26 -0.25 7.01
CA GLY A 189 -20.38 -0.34 7.94
C GLY A 189 -21.73 -0.17 7.24
N ASP A 190 -22.80 -0.39 7.99
CA ASP A 190 -24.17 -0.36 7.45
C ASP A 190 -24.79 1.03 7.49
N GLU A 191 -24.23 1.93 8.30
CA GLU A 191 -24.71 3.29 8.49
C GLU A 191 -23.69 4.32 8.03
N GLU A 192 -24.13 5.55 7.78
CA GLU A 192 -23.27 6.61 7.27
C GLU A 192 -22.29 7.16 8.33
N PHE A 193 -22.66 7.13 9.61
CA PHE A 193 -21.85 7.65 10.72
C PHE A 193 -21.32 6.55 11.64
N PHE A 194 -21.29 5.29 11.18
CA PHE A 194 -20.95 4.13 12.01
C PHE A 194 -19.56 4.21 12.69
N ALA A 195 -18.61 4.94 12.08
CA ALA A 195 -17.25 5.09 12.58
C ALA A 195 -17.06 6.35 13.45
N GLU A 196 -18.12 7.17 13.64
CA GLU A 196 -18.05 8.34 14.50
C GLU A 196 -17.79 7.92 15.95
N GLY A 197 -16.80 8.54 16.59
CA GLY A 197 -16.36 8.18 17.94
C GLY A 197 -15.59 6.86 18.04
N ALA A 198 -15.17 6.25 16.91
CA ALA A 198 -14.30 5.10 16.95
C ALA A 198 -12.93 5.46 17.55
N GLU A 199 -12.47 4.65 18.50
CA GLU A 199 -11.15 4.74 19.09
C GLU A 199 -10.25 3.63 18.52
N ILE A 200 -8.93 3.81 18.63
CA ILE A 200 -7.96 2.82 18.20
C ILE A 200 -6.81 2.72 19.19
N ALA A 201 -6.27 1.51 19.36
CA ALA A 201 -5.03 1.25 20.06
C ALA A 201 -4.12 0.34 19.23
N LEU A 202 -2.81 0.48 19.42
CA LEU A 202 -1.81 -0.41 18.85
C LEU A 202 -1.37 -1.40 19.92
N GLN A 203 -1.52 -2.69 19.67
CA GLN A 203 -1.10 -3.75 20.59
C GLN A 203 0.12 -4.47 20.05
N GLN A 204 1.18 -4.56 20.85
CA GLN A 204 2.41 -5.31 20.55
C GLN A 204 2.71 -6.25 21.72
N GLY A 205 2.35 -7.53 21.57
CA GLY A 205 2.42 -8.50 22.66
C GLY A 205 1.56 -8.07 23.86
N SER A 206 2.21 -7.81 25.00
CA SER A 206 1.57 -7.31 26.22
C SER A 206 1.43 -5.78 26.28
N ASN A 207 2.08 -5.06 25.36
CA ASN A 207 2.08 -3.60 25.37
C ASN A 207 0.88 -3.07 24.58
N ILE A 208 0.13 -2.15 25.20
CA ILE A 208 -0.96 -1.42 24.56
C ILE A 208 -0.54 0.04 24.47
N ILE A 209 -0.41 0.52 23.24
CA ILE A 209 0.07 1.84 22.90
C ILE A 209 -1.13 2.66 22.41
N ARG A 210 -1.37 3.79 23.08
CA ARG A 210 -2.46 4.69 22.69
C ARG A 210 -1.97 5.67 21.63
N PRO A 211 -2.83 6.08 20.68
CA PRO A 211 -2.49 7.14 19.76
C PRO A 211 -2.37 8.46 20.51
N VAL A 212 -1.48 9.32 20.03
CA VAL A 212 -1.32 10.71 20.48
C VAL A 212 -2.55 11.53 20.09
N ASP A 213 -3.12 11.23 18.93
CA ASP A 213 -4.25 11.94 18.34
C ASP A 213 -5.05 11.00 17.44
N VAL A 214 -6.38 11.18 17.41
CA VAL A 214 -7.30 10.48 16.51
C VAL A 214 -8.15 11.53 15.83
N GLY A 215 -7.97 11.67 14.51
CA GLY A 215 -8.78 12.55 13.69
C GLY A 215 -10.23 12.04 13.59
N PRO A 216 -11.19 12.94 13.35
CA PRO A 216 -12.59 12.55 13.23
C PRO A 216 -12.79 11.59 12.05
N ALA A 217 -13.69 10.64 12.23
CA ALA A 217 -14.08 9.75 11.15
C ALA A 217 -14.83 10.51 10.05
N GLU A 218 -14.49 10.22 8.80
CA GLU A 218 -15.19 10.77 7.66
C GLU A 218 -16.59 10.18 7.56
N ARG A 219 -17.54 11.00 7.09
CA ARG A 219 -18.88 10.55 6.70
C ARG A 219 -18.76 9.40 5.68
N GLY A 220 -19.43 8.30 5.98
CA GLY A 220 -19.40 7.08 5.17
C GLY A 220 -19.85 7.36 3.74
N ARG A 221 -19.03 6.97 2.76
CA ARG A 221 -19.40 7.03 1.34
C ARG A 221 -20.10 5.75 0.94
N LYS A 222 -21.21 5.86 0.23
CA LYS A 222 -21.99 4.70 -0.19
C LYS A 222 -21.19 3.81 -1.17
N ASN A 223 -21.06 2.54 -0.85
CA ASN A 223 -20.43 1.54 -1.71
C ASN A 223 -21.39 1.13 -2.84
N PRO A 224 -20.88 0.91 -4.07
CA PRO A 224 -21.66 0.27 -5.12
C PRO A 224 -21.74 -1.23 -4.86
N GLY A 225 -22.87 -1.73 -4.37
CA GLY A 225 -23.06 -3.17 -4.12
C GLY A 225 -24.07 -3.47 -2.99
N PRO A 226 -24.26 -4.75 -2.65
CA PRO A 226 -24.99 -5.15 -1.44
C PRO A 226 -24.21 -4.74 -0.18
N ALA A 227 -24.89 -4.73 0.97
CA ALA A 227 -24.31 -4.32 2.26
C ALA A 227 -23.02 -5.10 2.62
N PRO A 228 -22.09 -4.51 3.41
CA PRO A 228 -22.17 -3.21 4.08
C PRO A 228 -22.10 -2.00 3.13
N SER A 229 -23.02 -1.07 3.36
CA SER A 229 -23.39 -0.05 2.38
C SER A 229 -22.49 1.19 2.37
N TYR A 230 -21.69 1.40 3.42
CA TYR A 230 -20.88 2.60 3.56
C TYR A 230 -19.42 2.27 3.85
N ARG A 231 -18.51 3.08 3.32
CA ARG A 231 -17.07 3.06 3.62
C ARG A 231 -16.67 4.37 4.30
N SER A 232 -16.10 4.27 5.48
CA SER A 232 -15.55 5.40 6.24
C SER A 232 -14.05 5.21 6.44
N ARG A 233 -13.37 6.31 6.78
CA ARG A 233 -11.97 6.32 7.17
C ARG A 233 -11.73 7.33 8.27
N PHE A 234 -10.73 7.06 9.09
CA PHE A 234 -10.19 8.02 10.06
C PHE A 234 -8.67 7.85 10.14
N THR A 235 -7.99 8.82 10.74
CA THR A 235 -6.52 8.78 10.88
C THR A 235 -6.16 8.84 12.34
N ALA A 236 -5.26 7.96 12.77
CA ALA A 236 -4.67 8.00 14.11
C ALA A 236 -3.16 8.22 14.02
N ARG A 237 -2.60 8.88 15.02
CA ARG A 237 -1.17 9.19 15.09
C ARG A 237 -0.53 8.49 16.26
N PHE A 238 0.47 7.65 16.01
CA PHE A 238 1.25 6.96 17.03
C PHE A 238 2.66 7.53 17.09
N ALA A 239 3.21 7.81 18.26
CA ALA A 239 4.58 8.29 18.35
C ALA A 239 5.56 7.17 17.97
N TYR A 240 6.54 7.51 17.13
CA TYR A 240 7.59 6.57 16.71
C TYR A 240 8.42 6.03 17.89
N ALA A 241 8.44 6.73 19.02
CA ALA A 241 9.16 6.34 20.21
C ALA A 241 8.43 5.24 21.03
N ASP A 242 7.13 5.04 20.80
CA ASP A 242 6.28 4.23 21.68
C ASP A 242 6.07 2.80 21.18
N PHE A 243 6.49 2.47 19.95
CA PHE A 243 6.30 1.16 19.34
C PHE A 243 7.60 0.57 18.77
N ASP A 244 7.66 -0.75 18.69
CA ASP A 244 8.73 -1.49 18.03
C ASP A 244 8.48 -1.56 16.51
N PRO A 245 9.35 -0.99 15.65
CA PRO A 245 9.20 -1.06 14.19
C PRO A 245 9.37 -2.47 13.61
N GLN A 246 9.92 -3.43 14.36
CA GLN A 246 10.03 -4.84 13.99
C GLN A 246 8.91 -5.69 14.58
N GLY A 247 8.06 -5.09 15.43
CA GLY A 247 7.05 -5.80 16.20
C GLY A 247 5.87 -6.24 15.35
N LYS A 248 5.45 -7.50 15.54
CA LYS A 248 4.10 -7.93 15.14
C LYS A 248 3.09 -7.18 15.99
N SER A 249 2.16 -6.53 15.32
CA SER A 249 1.23 -5.61 15.95
C SER A 249 -0.22 -5.93 15.57
N ILE A 250 -1.14 -5.48 16.41
CA ILE A 250 -2.58 -5.52 16.15
C ILE A 250 -3.09 -4.09 16.33
N LEU A 251 -3.78 -3.57 15.33
CA LEU A 251 -4.56 -2.34 15.45
C LEU A 251 -5.96 -2.73 15.94
N ALA A 252 -6.25 -2.44 17.21
CA ALA A 252 -7.52 -2.72 17.85
C ALA A 252 -8.42 -1.47 17.75
N VAL A 253 -9.50 -1.56 16.97
CA VAL A 253 -10.47 -0.49 16.75
C VAL A 253 -11.71 -0.74 17.60
N PHE A 254 -12.04 0.20 18.49
CA PHE A 254 -13.17 0.14 19.40
C PHE A 254 -14.26 1.09 18.92
N PHE A 255 -15.47 0.58 18.76
CA PHE A 255 -16.62 1.37 18.37
C PHE A 255 -17.48 1.73 19.59
N PRO A 256 -18.22 2.86 19.57
CA PRO A 256 -19.10 3.24 20.67
C PRO A 256 -20.20 2.21 20.98
N ASP A 257 -20.57 1.38 20.00
CA ASP A 257 -21.56 0.30 20.16
C ASP A 257 -20.98 -0.95 20.85
N GLY A 258 -19.70 -0.90 21.26
CA GLY A 258 -18.99 -1.99 21.94
C GLY A 258 -18.35 -3.01 20.99
N LYS A 259 -18.45 -2.83 19.67
CA LYS A 259 -17.75 -3.71 18.72
C LYS A 259 -16.24 -3.45 18.76
N LEU A 260 -15.50 -4.54 18.56
CA LEU A 260 -14.04 -4.54 18.44
C LEU A 260 -13.66 -5.16 17.10
N ILE A 261 -12.85 -4.43 16.33
CA ILE A 261 -12.23 -4.94 15.11
C ILE A 261 -10.72 -4.97 15.32
N ASN A 262 -10.11 -6.12 15.06
CA ASN A 262 -8.66 -6.29 15.11
C ASN A 262 -8.12 -6.36 13.69
N ILE A 263 -7.16 -5.50 13.38
CA ILE A 263 -6.45 -5.49 12.10
C ILE A 263 -5.01 -5.94 12.36
N GLU A 264 -4.63 -7.10 11.83
CA GLU A 264 -3.26 -7.59 11.94
C GLU A 264 -2.30 -6.67 11.18
N ALA A 265 -1.23 -6.24 11.85
CA ALA A 265 -0.26 -5.28 11.35
C ALA A 265 1.16 -5.76 11.63
N ASP A 266 1.82 -6.29 10.60
CA ASP A 266 3.21 -6.75 10.71
C ASP A 266 4.16 -5.64 10.27
N PHE A 267 4.66 -4.84 11.21
CA PHE A 267 5.50 -3.67 10.91
C PHE A 267 6.85 -4.06 10.32
N SER A 268 7.32 -5.30 10.55
CA SER A 268 8.54 -5.83 9.95
C SER A 268 8.40 -6.18 8.45
N LYS A 269 7.25 -5.88 7.84
CA LYS A 269 7.03 -5.99 6.39
C LYS A 269 6.80 -4.63 5.73
N ILE A 270 6.81 -3.55 6.50
CA ILE A 270 6.47 -2.20 6.04
C ILE A 270 7.74 -1.35 6.05
N PRO A 271 8.13 -0.71 4.92
CA PRO A 271 9.33 0.09 4.84
C PRO A 271 9.20 1.55 5.34
#